data_AF-V6LPG2-F1
#
_entry.id   AF-V6LPG2-F1
#
_cell.length_a   1.000
_cell.length_b   1.000
_cell.length_c   1.000
_cell.angle_alpha   90.00
_cell.angle_beta   90.00
_cell.angle_gamma   90.00
#
_symmetry.space_group_name_H-M   'P 1'
#
loop_
_entity.id
_entity.type
_entity.pdbx_description
1 polymer ?
#
loop_
_entity_poly.entity_id
_entity_poly.type
_entity_poly.pdbx_seq_one_letter_code
_entity_poly.pdbx_strand_id
1 'polypeptide(L)'
;MNLFNSAKVLDFTSQYHHGCGIDNLLQRDPSICWFSSAYAPLPQHIDFELQKVSKITQIGLFLHGENNQNPKVIKFYAKIQNEWQVITSQTLTQRPGEWIFDVQAESQFLRYEILENYGGSGSYTTLLMAYE
;
A
#
# COMPACT_ATOMS: atom_id res chain seq x y z
N MET A 1 16.79 1.26 -3.30
CA MET A 1 16.10 2.48 -2.83
C MET A 1 14.61 2.22 -2.90
N ASN A 2 13.79 2.60 -1.91
CA ASN A 2 12.33 2.36 -1.98
C ASN A 2 11.69 3.26 -3.05
N LEU A 3 11.07 2.64 -4.05
CA LEU A 3 10.52 3.25 -5.26
C LEU A 3 9.30 4.15 -4.98
N PHE A 4 8.53 3.88 -3.93
CA PHE A 4 7.35 4.71 -3.59
C PHE A 4 7.70 6.13 -3.18
N ASN A 5 8.89 6.39 -2.65
CA ASN A 5 9.27 7.74 -2.18
C ASN A 5 9.38 8.78 -3.30
N SER A 6 9.57 8.31 -4.52
CA SER A 6 9.67 9.14 -5.73
C SER A 6 8.48 8.94 -6.66
N ALA A 7 7.50 8.15 -6.23
CA ALA A 7 6.29 7.89 -6.99
C ALA A 7 5.30 9.05 -6.86
N LYS A 8 4.34 9.07 -7.76
CA LYS A 8 3.19 9.95 -7.73
C LYS A 8 1.95 9.11 -7.43
N VAL A 9 1.09 9.59 -6.53
CA VAL A 9 -0.25 9.02 -6.34
C VAL A 9 -1.14 9.46 -7.50
N LEU A 10 -1.75 8.51 -8.20
CA LEU A 10 -2.66 8.77 -9.32
C LEU A 10 -4.12 8.80 -8.88
N ASP A 11 -4.51 7.81 -8.09
CA ASP A 11 -5.88 7.61 -7.62
C ASP A 11 -5.86 6.88 -6.29
N PHE A 12 -6.90 7.06 -5.48
CA PHE A 12 -7.08 6.33 -4.22
C PHE A 12 -8.55 6.38 -3.80
N THR A 13 -8.99 5.36 -3.07
CA THR A 13 -10.43 5.19 -2.79
C THR A 13 -11.00 6.25 -1.85
N SER A 14 -10.33 6.51 -0.73
CA SER A 14 -10.81 7.48 0.26
C SER A 14 -9.70 7.88 1.23
N GLN A 15 -9.94 8.95 2.00
CA GLN A 15 -9.10 9.31 3.13
C GLN A 15 -9.93 9.93 4.26
N TYR A 16 -9.41 9.83 5.47
CA TYR A 16 -9.92 10.47 6.67
C TYR A 16 -9.23 11.83 6.89
N HIS A 17 -10.00 12.84 7.30
CA HIS A 17 -9.52 14.22 7.37
C HIS A 17 -8.96 14.60 8.75
N HIS A 18 -7.73 14.21 9.12
CA HIS A 18 -7.03 14.75 10.32
C HIS A 18 -5.51 14.56 10.23
N GLY A 19 -4.88 14.97 9.12
CA GLY A 19 -3.42 14.85 8.94
C GLY A 19 -2.94 13.47 8.50
N CYS A 20 -3.84 12.50 8.33
CA CYS A 20 -3.55 11.16 7.83
C CYS A 20 -3.75 11.06 6.30
N GLY A 21 -3.19 12.01 5.55
CA GLY A 21 -3.39 12.13 4.11
C GLY A 21 -2.64 11.05 3.31
N ILE A 22 -3.06 10.83 2.07
CA ILE A 22 -2.44 9.81 1.20
C ILE A 22 -0.96 10.06 0.93
N ASP A 23 -0.56 11.34 0.84
CA ASP A 23 0.82 11.75 0.56
C ASP A 23 1.81 11.34 1.66
N ASN A 24 1.31 10.99 2.85
CA ASN A 24 2.14 10.44 3.92
C ASN A 24 2.85 9.14 3.52
N LEU A 25 2.25 8.34 2.62
CA LEU A 25 2.86 7.09 2.14
C LEU A 25 4.08 7.30 1.24
N LEU A 26 4.27 8.51 0.72
CA LEU A 26 5.45 8.87 -0.08
C LEU A 26 6.64 9.26 0.80
N GLN A 27 6.42 9.41 2.11
CA GLN A 27 7.45 9.80 3.07
C GLN A 27 8.05 8.55 3.73
N ARG A 28 9.32 8.63 4.13
CA ARG A 28 10.03 7.55 4.84
C ARG A 28 9.78 7.56 6.35
N ASP A 29 8.59 7.97 6.78
CA ASP A 29 8.26 8.12 8.20
C ASP A 29 7.11 7.17 8.56
N PRO A 30 7.39 6.06 9.27
CA PRO A 30 6.35 5.11 9.67
C PRO A 30 5.47 5.62 10.82
N SER A 31 5.73 6.82 11.36
CA SER A 31 4.91 7.44 12.42
C SER A 31 3.72 8.22 11.86
N ILE A 32 3.73 8.55 10.58
CA ILE A 32 2.60 9.14 9.87
C ILE A 32 1.91 8.07 9.02
N CYS A 33 0.63 8.26 8.74
CA CYS A 33 -0.15 7.28 8.00
C CYS A 33 -1.05 7.90 6.95
N TRP A 34 -1.39 7.10 5.95
CA TRP A 34 -2.66 7.24 5.27
C TRP A 34 -3.72 6.49 6.06
N PHE A 35 -4.87 7.10 6.27
CA PHE A 35 -6.01 6.46 6.93
C PHE A 35 -7.25 6.62 6.05
N SER A 36 -7.88 5.52 5.66
CA SER A 36 -9.07 5.52 4.83
C SER A 36 -10.31 5.99 5.59
N SER A 37 -11.30 6.52 4.89
CA SER A 37 -12.58 6.88 5.50
C SER A 37 -13.32 5.64 5.98
N ALA A 38 -13.92 5.71 7.17
CA ALA A 38 -14.78 4.66 7.71
C ALA A 38 -16.09 4.48 6.93
N TYR A 39 -16.47 5.48 6.13
CA TYR A 39 -17.70 5.48 5.33
C TYR A 39 -17.49 4.90 3.93
N ALA A 40 -16.25 4.62 3.54
CA ALA A 40 -15.94 3.98 2.27
C ALA A 40 -15.79 2.46 2.50
N PRO A 41 -16.53 1.62 1.76
CA PRO A 41 -16.46 0.17 1.93
C PRO A 41 -15.11 -0.37 1.44
N LEU A 42 -14.70 -1.51 1.97
CA LEU A 42 -13.61 -2.29 1.37
C LEU A 42 -14.09 -2.89 0.02
N PRO A 43 -13.19 -3.09 -0.96
CA PRO A 43 -11.75 -2.85 -0.89
C PRO A 43 -11.37 -1.37 -0.96
N GLN A 44 -10.27 -1.00 -0.32
CA GLN A 44 -9.65 0.32 -0.43
C GLN A 44 -8.36 0.17 -1.23
N HIS A 45 -8.10 1.05 -2.18
CA HIS A 45 -6.90 0.98 -3.01
C HIS A 45 -6.20 2.32 -3.16
N ILE A 46 -4.96 2.24 -3.62
CA ILE A 46 -4.10 3.35 -4.02
C ILE A 46 -3.34 2.95 -5.28
N ASP A 47 -3.37 3.83 -6.27
CA ASP A 47 -2.64 3.69 -7.52
C ASP A 47 -1.44 4.64 -7.55
N PHE A 48 -0.29 4.11 -7.91
CA PHE A 48 0.97 4.82 -7.98
C PHE A 48 1.54 4.78 -9.40
N GLU A 49 2.15 5.89 -9.80
CA GLU A 49 3.04 6.00 -10.96
C GLU A 49 4.48 6.16 -10.47
N LEU A 50 5.33 5.21 -10.82
CA LEU A 50 6.78 5.27 -10.62
C LEU A 50 7.41 6.22 -11.66
N GLN A 51 8.61 6.72 -11.36
CA GLN A 51 9.33 7.65 -12.26
C GLN A 51 9.69 7.04 -13.62
N LYS A 52 9.84 5.72 -13.69
CA LYS A 52 10.19 4.94 -14.87
C LYS A 52 9.62 3.53 -14.74
N VAL A 53 9.55 2.81 -15.85
CA VAL A 53 9.38 1.35 -15.82
C VAL A 53 10.53 0.75 -15.00
N SER A 54 10.17 0.01 -13.95
CA SER A 54 11.12 -0.56 -12.99
C SER A 54 10.89 -2.06 -12.87
N LYS A 55 11.97 -2.84 -12.72
CA LYS A 55 11.89 -4.27 -12.45
C LYS A 55 11.73 -4.46 -10.95
N ILE A 56 10.51 -4.64 -10.46
CA ILE A 56 10.23 -4.83 -9.04
C ILE A 56 10.54 -6.27 -8.63
N THR A 57 11.46 -6.43 -7.69
CA THR A 57 11.86 -7.73 -7.12
C THR A 57 11.33 -7.95 -5.72
N GLN A 58 11.02 -6.88 -4.99
CA GLN A 58 10.44 -6.96 -3.66
C GLN A 58 9.38 -5.88 -3.45
N ILE A 59 8.29 -6.22 -2.76
CA ILE A 59 7.23 -5.28 -2.39
C ILE A 59 6.71 -5.58 -0.99
N GLY A 60 6.21 -4.57 -0.29
CA GLY A 60 5.80 -4.75 1.09
C GLY A 60 5.22 -3.52 1.74
N LEU A 61 5.01 -3.64 3.03
CA LEU A 61 4.53 -2.58 3.90
C LEU A 61 5.09 -2.70 5.31
N PHE A 62 4.93 -1.64 6.08
CA PHE A 62 5.14 -1.65 7.53
C PHE A 62 3.79 -1.67 8.24
N LEU A 63 3.65 -2.55 9.24
CA LEU A 63 2.52 -2.51 10.17
C LEU A 63 2.95 -1.85 11.48
N HIS A 64 2.19 -0.85 11.91
CA HIS A 64 2.51 -0.08 13.11
C HIS A 64 1.75 -0.64 14.33
N GLY A 65 2.47 -1.21 15.29
CA GLY A 65 1.88 -1.78 16.51
C GLY A 65 0.83 -2.88 16.25
N GLU A 66 0.12 -3.25 17.30
CA GLU A 66 -1.05 -4.14 17.24
C GLU A 66 -2.32 -3.27 17.17
N ASN A 67 -2.65 -2.79 15.97
CA ASN A 67 -3.83 -1.97 15.72
C ASN A 67 -4.86 -2.74 14.89
N ASN A 68 -6.14 -2.67 15.28
CA ASN A 68 -7.24 -3.31 14.54
C ASN A 68 -7.46 -2.70 13.15
N GLN A 69 -7.08 -1.44 12.96
CA GLN A 69 -7.20 -0.75 11.68
C GLN A 69 -6.07 -1.13 10.70
N ASN A 70 -5.10 -1.95 11.12
CA ASN A 70 -4.09 -2.49 10.22
C ASN A 70 -4.75 -3.38 9.16
N PRO A 71 -4.22 -3.37 7.93
CA PRO A 71 -4.67 -4.29 6.90
C PRO A 71 -4.39 -5.74 7.31
N LYS A 72 -5.33 -6.63 7.00
CA LYS A 72 -5.27 -8.07 7.27
C LYS A 72 -5.08 -8.85 5.97
N VAL A 73 -5.87 -8.54 4.95
CA VAL A 73 -5.75 -9.16 3.62
C VAL A 73 -5.44 -8.07 2.62
N ILE A 74 -4.33 -8.21 1.91
CA ILE A 74 -3.85 -7.23 0.94
C ILE A 74 -3.53 -7.86 -0.40
N LYS A 75 -3.56 -7.02 -1.43
CA LYS A 75 -3.01 -7.33 -2.74
C LYS A 75 -2.14 -6.19 -3.25
N PHE A 76 -1.08 -6.57 -3.94
CA PHE A 76 -0.35 -5.66 -4.79
C PHE A 76 -0.55 -6.07 -6.24
N TYR A 77 -0.65 -5.08 -7.11
CA TYR A 77 -0.76 -5.25 -8.55
C TYR A 77 0.30 -4.43 -9.26
N ALA A 78 0.67 -4.90 -10.44
CA ALA A 78 1.43 -4.14 -11.42
C ALA A 78 0.62 -4.02 -12.71
N LYS A 79 0.73 -2.91 -13.41
CA LYS A 79 0.09 -2.76 -14.72
C LYS A 79 1.00 -3.36 -15.79
N ILE A 80 0.60 -4.49 -16.37
CA ILE A 80 1.35 -5.24 -17.38
C ILE A 80 0.46 -5.32 -18.61
N GLN A 81 0.98 -4.89 -19.76
CA GLN A 81 0.20 -4.82 -21.02
C GLN A 81 -1.12 -4.04 -20.87
N ASN A 82 -1.09 -2.93 -20.11
CA ASN A 82 -2.24 -2.08 -19.76
C ASN A 82 -3.31 -2.72 -18.85
N GLU A 83 -3.09 -3.94 -18.36
CA GLU A 83 -3.99 -4.62 -17.43
C GLU A 83 -3.37 -4.71 -16.03
N TRP A 84 -4.19 -4.57 -15.00
CA TRP A 84 -3.75 -4.77 -13.62
C TRP A 84 -3.62 -6.26 -13.32
N GLN A 85 -2.41 -6.72 -13.07
CA GLN A 85 -2.12 -8.11 -12.72
C GLN A 85 -1.67 -8.19 -11.26
N VAL A 86 -2.22 -9.14 -10.50
CA VAL A 86 -1.83 -9.39 -9.11
C VAL A 86 -0.38 -9.89 -9.11
N ILE A 87 0.50 -9.18 -8.40
CA ILE A 87 1.90 -9.59 -8.22
C ILE A 87 2.12 -10.29 -6.89
N THR A 88 1.31 -10.00 -5.88
CA THR A 88 1.25 -10.77 -4.63
C THR A 88 -0.07 -10.54 -3.91
N SER A 89 -0.53 -11.55 -3.16
CA SER A 89 -1.73 -11.53 -2.33
C SER A 89 -1.39 -12.16 -0.99
N GLN A 90 -1.60 -11.44 0.10
CA GLN A 90 -1.11 -11.86 1.42
C GLN A 90 -2.18 -11.70 2.49
N THR A 91 -2.19 -12.66 3.42
CA THR A 91 -2.88 -12.52 4.70
C THR A 91 -1.82 -12.24 5.76
N LEU A 92 -1.78 -11.02 6.27
CA LEU A 92 -0.83 -10.57 7.28
C LEU A 92 -1.33 -11.00 8.64
N THR A 93 -0.44 -11.41 9.55
CA THR A 93 -0.79 -11.53 10.97
C THR A 93 -0.74 -10.15 11.63
N GLN A 94 -1.45 -9.95 12.73
CA GLN A 94 -1.46 -8.68 13.48
C GLN A 94 -0.14 -8.52 14.27
N ARG A 95 0.97 -8.43 13.55
CA ARG A 95 2.32 -8.30 14.09
C ARG A 95 2.97 -7.03 13.53
N PRO A 96 3.51 -6.15 14.39
CA PRO A 96 4.21 -4.96 13.94
C PRO A 96 5.49 -5.31 13.19
N GLY A 97 5.94 -4.35 12.37
CA GLY A 97 7.19 -4.44 11.63
C GLY A 97 7.00 -4.53 10.13
N GLU A 98 8.10 -4.84 9.45
CA GLU A 98 8.15 -4.94 8.00
C GLU A 98 7.61 -6.29 7.53
N TRP A 99 6.86 -6.22 6.44
CA TRP A 99 6.31 -7.33 5.69
C TRP A 99 6.74 -7.15 4.24
N ILE A 100 7.84 -7.82 3.87
CA ILE A 100 8.45 -7.74 2.53
C ILE A 100 8.28 -9.09 1.85
N PHE A 101 7.87 -9.04 0.59
CA PHE A 101 7.57 -10.21 -0.23
C PHE A 101 8.40 -10.15 -1.50
N ASP A 102 9.01 -11.27 -1.88
CA ASP A 102 9.67 -11.41 -3.17
C ASP A 102 8.61 -11.50 -4.27
N VAL A 103 8.81 -10.74 -5.35
CA VAL A 103 7.92 -10.66 -6.50
C VAL A 103 8.75 -10.58 -7.78
N GLN A 104 8.11 -10.77 -8.94
CA GLN A 104 8.73 -10.53 -10.24
C GLN A 104 7.76 -9.77 -11.12
N ALA A 105 7.96 -8.46 -11.24
CA ALA A 105 7.16 -7.60 -12.09
C ALA A 105 8.01 -6.54 -12.78
N GLU A 106 7.62 -6.13 -13.96
CA GLU A 106 8.21 -4.98 -14.65
C GLU A 106 7.09 -4.02 -15.01
N SER A 107 7.04 -2.87 -14.34
CA SER A 107 5.97 -1.90 -14.55
C SER A 107 6.36 -0.51 -14.08
N GLN A 108 5.70 0.49 -14.62
CA GLN A 108 5.71 1.86 -14.11
C GLN A 108 4.53 2.10 -13.14
N PHE A 109 3.47 1.29 -13.19
CA PHE A 109 2.27 1.52 -12.38
C PHE A 109 2.06 0.39 -11.40
N LEU A 110 1.86 0.75 -10.14
CA LEU A 110 1.59 -0.18 -9.05
C LEU A 110 0.25 0.17 -8.40
N ARG A 111 -0.46 -0.84 -7.92
CA ARG A 111 -1.65 -0.67 -7.06
C ARG A 111 -1.46 -1.45 -5.78
N TYR A 112 -1.79 -0.82 -4.66
CA TYR A 112 -1.94 -1.48 -3.37
C TYR A 112 -3.41 -1.49 -2.99
N GLU A 113 -3.90 -2.63 -2.52
CA GLU A 113 -5.30 -2.83 -2.17
C GLU A 113 -5.44 -3.55 -0.83
N ILE A 114 -6.34 -3.05 0.00
CA ILE A 114 -6.74 -3.62 1.28
C ILE A 114 -8.12 -4.26 1.07
N LEU A 115 -8.20 -5.57 1.25
CA LEU A 115 -9.44 -6.35 1.11
C LEU A 115 -10.15 -6.55 2.45
N GLU A 116 -9.36 -6.72 3.52
CA GLU A 116 -9.84 -6.88 4.90
C GLU A 116 -8.87 -6.18 5.85
N ASN A 117 -9.37 -5.72 7.00
CA ASN A 117 -8.58 -5.26 8.15
C ASN A 117 -8.95 -6.08 9.40
N TYR A 118 -8.31 -5.80 10.54
CA TYR A 118 -8.58 -6.47 11.82
C TYR A 118 -9.79 -5.89 12.59
N GLY A 119 -10.53 -4.97 11.98
CA GLY A 119 -11.69 -4.28 12.55
C GLY A 119 -11.46 -2.79 12.76
N GLY A 120 -12.35 -2.16 13.53
CA GLY A 120 -12.36 -0.71 13.71
C GLY A 120 -12.91 0.06 12.50
N SER A 121 -12.87 1.38 12.59
CA SER A 121 -13.33 2.29 11.55
C SER A 121 -12.18 2.60 10.58
N GLY A 122 -12.36 2.32 9.28
CA GLY A 122 -11.34 2.57 8.25
C GLY A 122 -10.13 1.63 8.30
N SER A 123 -9.19 1.81 7.38
CA SER A 123 -7.91 1.08 7.33
C SER A 123 -6.77 2.07 7.22
N TYR A 124 -5.69 1.87 7.96
CA TYR A 124 -4.51 2.74 7.86
C TYR A 124 -3.29 1.98 7.41
N THR A 125 -2.41 2.67 6.70
CA THR A 125 -1.10 2.17 6.26
C THR A 125 -0.09 3.28 6.49
N THR A 126 1.07 2.93 7.03
CA THR A 126 2.10 3.91 7.42
C THR A 126 3.23 3.99 6.41
N LEU A 127 3.64 2.85 5.86
CA LEU A 127 4.70 2.81 4.86
C LEU A 127 4.46 1.68 3.86
N LEU A 128 4.62 2.00 2.58
CA LEU A 128 4.72 1.03 1.49
C LEU A 128 6.15 0.99 1.00
N MET A 129 6.60 -0.19 0.59
CA MET A 129 7.97 -0.43 0.13
C MET A 129 7.95 -1.19 -1.19
N ALA A 130 8.73 -0.74 -2.17
CA ALA A 130 9.01 -1.47 -3.39
C ALA A 130 10.49 -1.29 -3.78
N TYR A 131 11.14 -2.36 -4.22
CA TYR A 131 12.57 -2.40 -4.55
C TYR A 131 12.82 -3.06 -5.91
N GLU A 132 13.88 -2.59 -6.58
CA GLU A 132 14.47 -3.21 -7.79
C GLU A 132 15.45 -4.32 -7.43
#